data_AF-A0A4P8EJ88-F1
#
_entry.id   AF-A0A4P8EJ88-F1
#
_cell.length_a   1.000
_cell.length_b   1.000
_cell.length_c   1.000
_cell.angle_alpha   90.00
_cell.angle_beta   90.00
_cell.angle_gamma   90.00
#
_symmetry.space_group_name_H-M   'P 1'
#
loop_
_entity.id
_entity.type
_entity.pdbx_description
1 polymer ?
#
loop_
_entity_poly.entity_id
_entity_poly.type
_entity_poly.pdbx_seq_one_letter_code
_entity_poly.pdbx_strand_id
1 'polypeptide(L)'
;MEKKNGRFWARVAVPKSLQAILGKSELIEPLGGDLRTANRKHAAAVARLQAQIQQARQSAEGGTEKAPTEANNRTMTPDDKVAAAWLHYTHLLQADEHKRDAMPTPAEIDAEYETAMQRIEAGEGDARRHGVAVLNLYTDYELKAGARHFDHQNRVRRLNALRSAASAGDFRLIDASVEKYIVEQMLDVEQDSVEWRGLASGIARAEIDALKRTLERDEGTFLDTPTDSILKPTTVPVQNPARVPLQQLFNDYIKKRQMTGRHRDGGANWEGVIRSLIKFLGHDDARKITKRDLIKWRDALLESGMSAKTVSDKYLAAINAVLKWAYVNDQLPTNEGELVRQEIPKKLHIREKGYTTAEAIEVLKASINHISPLVSAIRTASCLNSSVRFSPIVSLLCCNKCYQRSGIKPRQVQPASIEIQLLIFSDA
;
A
#
# COMPACT_ATOMS: atom_id res chain seq x y z
N MET A 1 -31.85 9.13 18.78
CA MET A 1 -33.23 8.82 19.22
C MET A 1 -33.88 10.10 19.72
N GLU A 2 -35.11 10.37 19.34
CA GLU A 2 -35.85 11.61 19.67
C GLU A 2 -37.17 11.26 20.38
N LYS A 3 -37.58 12.06 21.38
CA LYS A 3 -38.87 11.90 22.08
C LYS A 3 -39.81 13.03 21.67
N LYS A 4 -40.96 12.69 21.09
CA LYS A 4 -41.99 13.64 20.64
C LYS A 4 -43.37 13.17 21.08
N ASN A 5 -44.13 14.03 21.75
CA ASN A 5 -45.49 13.75 22.25
C ASN A 5 -45.59 12.43 23.05
N GLY A 6 -44.62 12.17 23.94
CA GLY A 6 -44.62 10.96 24.78
C GLY A 6 -44.26 9.66 24.06
N ARG A 7 -43.84 9.70 22.78
CA ARG A 7 -43.36 8.55 22.00
C ARG A 7 -41.91 8.75 21.53
N PHE A 8 -41.17 7.67 21.42
CA PHE A 8 -39.79 7.63 20.94
C PHE A 8 -39.73 7.33 19.44
N TRP A 9 -38.74 7.92 18.77
CA TRP A 9 -38.51 7.79 17.33
C TRP A 9 -37.01 7.59 17.05
N ALA A 10 -36.69 6.77 16.05
CA ALA A 10 -35.38 6.71 15.43
C ALA A 10 -35.32 7.72 14.28
N ARG A 11 -34.21 8.44 14.14
CA ARG A 11 -34.00 9.47 13.12
C ARG A 11 -32.61 9.32 12.52
N VAL A 12 -32.53 9.36 11.18
CA VAL A 12 -31.27 9.34 10.42
C VAL A 12 -31.33 10.41 9.34
N ALA A 13 -30.30 11.25 9.25
CA ALA A 13 -30.21 12.29 8.24
C ALA A 13 -29.89 11.69 6.86
N VAL A 14 -30.59 12.16 5.83
CA VAL A 14 -30.35 11.74 4.44
C VAL A 14 -29.27 12.65 3.83
N PRO A 15 -28.18 12.10 3.26
CA PRO A 15 -27.16 12.88 2.56
C PRO A 15 -27.75 13.73 1.42
N LYS A 16 -27.27 14.97 1.25
CA LYS A 16 -27.80 15.93 0.24
C LYS A 16 -27.92 15.35 -1.17
N SER A 17 -26.97 14.52 -1.60
CA SER A 17 -26.98 13.86 -2.91
C SER A 17 -28.15 12.89 -3.12
N LEU A 18 -28.71 12.34 -2.04
CA LEU A 18 -29.79 11.35 -2.08
C LEU A 18 -31.16 11.94 -1.74
N GLN A 19 -31.22 13.21 -1.32
CA GLN A 19 -32.47 13.89 -0.98
C GLN A 19 -33.38 14.05 -2.20
N ALA A 20 -32.81 14.21 -3.40
CA ALA A 20 -33.57 14.25 -4.65
C ALA A 20 -34.25 12.91 -4.99
N ILE A 21 -33.64 11.79 -4.57
CA ILE A 21 -34.12 10.43 -4.85
C ILE A 21 -35.14 9.99 -3.79
N LEU A 22 -34.84 10.24 -2.51
CA LEU A 22 -35.70 9.85 -1.39
C LEU A 22 -36.80 10.87 -1.06
N GLY A 23 -36.72 12.09 -1.62
CA GLY A 23 -37.68 13.17 -1.42
C GLY A 23 -37.74 13.73 0.00
N LYS A 24 -36.82 13.32 0.89
CA LYS A 24 -36.82 13.68 2.32
C LYS A 24 -35.41 14.03 2.79
N SER A 25 -35.31 15.01 3.69
CA SER A 25 -34.05 15.41 4.34
C SER A 25 -33.66 14.51 5.51
N GLU A 26 -34.64 13.87 6.14
CA GLU A 26 -34.45 12.93 7.26
C GLU A 26 -35.44 11.76 7.14
N LEU A 27 -34.99 10.57 7.54
CA LEU A 27 -35.85 9.40 7.70
C LEU A 27 -36.14 9.18 9.19
N ILE A 28 -37.40 8.90 9.50
CA ILE A 28 -37.90 8.78 10.87
C ILE A 28 -38.75 7.51 11.01
N GLU A 29 -38.53 6.73 12.06
CA GLU A 29 -39.28 5.51 12.37
C GLU A 29 -39.78 5.51 13.85
N PRO A 30 -41.05 5.20 14.13
CA PRO A 30 -41.58 5.18 15.50
C PRO A 30 -41.08 3.95 16.29
N LEU A 31 -40.65 4.16 17.53
CA LEU A 31 -40.13 3.12 18.43
C LEU A 31 -41.11 2.73 19.55
N GLY A 32 -42.12 3.56 19.85
CA GLY A 32 -43.16 3.32 20.86
C GLY A 32 -43.14 4.32 22.04
N GLY A 33 -44.02 4.14 23.02
CA GLY A 33 -44.18 5.06 24.16
C GLY A 33 -43.26 4.79 25.35
N ASP A 34 -42.82 3.55 25.53
CA ASP A 34 -41.96 3.14 26.64
C ASP A 34 -40.46 3.18 26.26
N LEU A 35 -39.63 3.70 27.17
CA LEU A 35 -38.20 3.94 26.95
C LEU A 35 -37.41 2.63 26.86
N ARG A 36 -37.76 1.61 27.66
CA ARG A 36 -37.04 0.32 27.65
C ARG A 36 -37.26 -0.42 26.34
N THR A 37 -38.51 -0.47 25.88
CA THR A 37 -38.85 -1.06 24.58
C THR A 37 -38.27 -0.26 23.40
N ALA A 38 -38.25 1.08 23.48
CA ALA A 38 -37.65 1.93 22.47
C ALA A 38 -36.14 1.71 22.33
N ASN A 39 -35.40 1.63 23.44
CA ASN A 39 -33.96 1.37 23.43
C ASN A 39 -33.62 0.02 22.78
N ARG A 40 -34.40 -1.03 23.07
CA ARG A 40 -34.22 -2.36 22.46
C ARG A 40 -34.46 -2.34 20.95
N LYS A 41 -35.43 -1.54 20.48
CA LYS A 41 -35.80 -1.43 19.06
C LYS A 41 -34.94 -0.42 18.28
N HIS A 42 -34.23 0.48 18.95
CA HIS A 42 -33.54 1.61 18.30
C HIS A 42 -32.50 1.17 17.26
N ALA A 43 -31.64 0.20 17.60
CA ALA A 43 -30.60 -0.28 16.69
C ALA A 43 -31.19 -0.91 15.42
N ALA A 44 -32.23 -1.73 15.56
CA ALA A 44 -32.91 -2.36 14.43
C ALA A 44 -33.60 -1.33 13.51
N ALA A 45 -34.21 -0.29 14.09
CA ALA A 45 -34.81 0.80 13.32
C ALA A 45 -33.75 1.61 12.58
N VAL A 46 -32.63 1.97 13.23
CA VAL A 46 -31.51 2.67 12.57
C VAL A 46 -30.95 1.85 11.41
N ALA A 47 -30.79 0.53 11.58
CA ALA A 47 -30.34 -0.35 10.51
C ALA A 47 -31.29 -0.35 9.30
N ARG A 48 -32.61 -0.37 9.52
CA ARG A 48 -33.61 -0.25 8.44
C ARG A 48 -33.51 1.09 7.71
N LEU A 49 -33.38 2.18 8.45
CA LEU A 49 -33.22 3.52 7.88
C LEU A 49 -31.92 3.64 7.07
N GLN A 50 -30.82 3.05 7.55
CA GLN A 50 -29.55 2.99 6.81
C GLN A 50 -29.64 2.11 5.56
N ALA A 51 -30.36 0.99 5.62
CA ALA A 51 -30.60 0.13 4.46
C ALA A 51 -31.38 0.86 3.35
N GLN A 52 -32.37 1.70 3.70
CA GLN A 52 -33.06 2.55 2.72
C GLN A 52 -32.12 3.56 2.05
N ILE A 53 -31.20 4.14 2.80
CA ILE A 53 -30.16 5.04 2.25
C ILE A 53 -29.21 4.27 1.33
N GLN A 54 -28.81 3.06 1.72
CA GLN A 54 -27.96 2.18 0.91
C GLN A 54 -28.64 1.80 -0.41
N GLN A 55 -29.92 1.42 -0.38
CA GLN A 55 -30.69 1.10 -1.57
C GLN A 55 -30.82 2.33 -2.48
N ALA A 56 -31.07 3.52 -1.92
CA ALA A 56 -31.10 4.76 -2.69
C ALA A 56 -29.74 5.10 -3.33
N ARG A 57 -28.61 4.77 -2.66
CA ARG A 57 -27.27 4.87 -3.27
C ARG A 57 -27.13 3.91 -4.44
N GLN A 58 -27.51 2.66 -4.26
CA GLN A 58 -27.43 1.65 -5.32
C GLN A 58 -28.33 2.01 -6.51
N SER A 59 -29.48 2.62 -6.28
CA SER A 59 -30.36 3.10 -7.36
C SER A 59 -29.81 4.38 -8.03
N ALA A 60 -29.14 5.26 -7.28
CA ALA A 60 -28.39 6.39 -7.86
C ALA A 60 -27.23 5.90 -8.73
N GLU A 61 -26.50 4.90 -8.23
CA GLU A 61 -25.36 4.24 -8.87
C GLU A 61 -25.77 3.27 -9.98
N GLY A 62 -27.03 2.84 -10.04
CA GLY A 62 -27.58 1.95 -11.08
C GLY A 62 -28.33 2.69 -12.19
N GLY A 63 -28.64 3.97 -12.00
CA GLY A 63 -29.18 4.87 -13.05
C GLY A 63 -28.09 5.58 -13.84
N THR A 64 -26.92 5.79 -13.24
CA THR A 64 -25.68 5.68 -14.00
C THR A 64 -25.49 4.19 -14.23
N GLU A 65 -25.67 3.68 -15.46
CA GLU A 65 -24.76 2.59 -15.83
C GLU A 65 -23.38 3.05 -15.35
N LYS A 66 -22.67 2.21 -14.59
CA LYS A 66 -21.23 2.31 -14.64
C LYS A 66 -20.96 2.25 -16.13
N ALA A 67 -20.76 3.41 -16.75
CA ALA A 67 -20.02 3.49 -17.99
C ALA A 67 -18.84 2.58 -17.70
N PRO A 68 -18.67 1.48 -18.46
CA PRO A 68 -17.48 0.68 -18.28
C PRO A 68 -16.37 1.71 -18.24
N THR A 69 -15.53 1.65 -17.21
CA THR A 69 -14.26 2.34 -17.29
C THR A 69 -13.68 1.78 -18.58
N GLU A 70 -13.85 2.48 -19.69
CA GLU A 70 -13.26 2.17 -20.97
C GLU A 70 -11.78 2.39 -20.70
N ALA A 71 -11.19 1.42 -20.01
CA ALA A 71 -9.86 0.99 -20.34
C ALA A 71 -9.91 0.89 -21.86
N ASN A 72 -9.10 1.71 -22.52
CA ASN A 72 -8.94 1.71 -23.96
C ASN A 72 -8.37 0.34 -24.37
N ASN A 73 -9.17 -0.72 -24.19
CA ASN A 73 -8.78 -2.07 -24.45
C ASN A 73 -8.76 -2.21 -25.96
N ARG A 74 -7.61 -2.59 -26.49
CA ARG A 74 -7.44 -2.74 -27.92
C ARG A 74 -8.03 -4.07 -28.36
N THR A 75 -8.53 -4.10 -29.58
CA THR A 75 -8.91 -5.35 -30.24
C THR A 75 -7.69 -6.22 -30.46
N MET A 76 -7.86 -7.53 -30.28
CA MET A 76 -6.76 -8.48 -30.41
C MET A 76 -6.38 -8.67 -31.89
N THR A 77 -5.08 -8.63 -32.17
CA THR A 77 -4.50 -8.88 -33.48
C THR A 77 -3.91 -10.30 -33.58
N PRO A 78 -3.71 -10.87 -34.78
CA PRO A 78 -3.01 -12.14 -34.94
C PRO A 78 -1.59 -12.14 -34.35
N ASP A 79 -0.90 -11.00 -34.42
CA ASP A 79 0.46 -10.85 -33.88
C ASP A 79 0.49 -10.94 -32.36
N ASP A 80 -0.60 -10.58 -31.66
CA ASP A 80 -0.72 -10.73 -30.22
C ASP A 80 -0.71 -12.20 -29.79
N LYS A 81 -1.25 -13.12 -30.60
CA LYS A 81 -1.20 -14.56 -30.31
C LYS A 81 0.23 -15.09 -30.38
N VAL A 82 1.00 -14.63 -31.38
CA VAL A 82 2.41 -15.01 -31.55
C VAL A 82 3.25 -14.39 -30.43
N ALA A 83 3.00 -13.12 -30.09
CA ALA A 83 3.65 -12.44 -28.97
C ALA A 83 3.36 -13.13 -27.64
N ALA A 84 2.11 -13.49 -27.34
CA ALA A 84 1.72 -14.20 -26.13
C ALA A 84 2.47 -15.54 -25.99
N ALA A 85 2.49 -16.33 -27.06
CA ALA A 85 3.19 -17.61 -27.09
C ALA A 85 4.71 -17.43 -26.87
N TRP A 86 5.34 -16.48 -27.57
CA TRP A 86 6.77 -16.21 -27.44
C TRP A 86 7.17 -15.71 -26.04
N LEU A 87 6.40 -14.77 -25.48
CA LEU A 87 6.67 -14.23 -24.14
C LEU A 87 6.51 -15.31 -23.07
N HIS A 88 5.46 -16.13 -23.16
CA HIS A 88 5.28 -17.23 -22.22
C HIS A 88 6.42 -18.25 -22.31
N TYR A 89 6.82 -18.63 -23.52
CA TYR A 89 7.94 -19.52 -23.77
C TYR A 89 9.25 -19.01 -23.15
N THR A 90 9.62 -17.77 -23.47
CA THR A 90 10.85 -17.15 -22.95
C THR A 90 10.84 -17.01 -21.44
N HIS A 91 9.72 -16.58 -20.86
CA HIS A 91 9.56 -16.45 -19.41
C HIS A 91 9.70 -17.81 -18.70
N LEU A 92 9.16 -18.90 -19.26
CA LEU A 92 9.31 -20.24 -18.70
C LEU A 92 10.77 -20.72 -18.71
N LEU A 93 11.51 -20.45 -19.79
CA LEU A 93 12.92 -20.82 -19.86
C LEU A 93 13.79 -19.99 -18.89
N GLN A 94 13.50 -18.71 -18.72
CA GLN A 94 14.17 -17.86 -17.72
C GLN A 94 13.85 -18.31 -16.29
N ALA A 95 12.59 -18.65 -16.02
CA ALA A 95 12.19 -19.17 -14.71
C ALA A 95 12.85 -20.52 -14.41
N ASP A 96 13.01 -21.39 -15.42
CA ASP A 96 13.77 -22.64 -15.31
C ASP A 96 15.25 -22.39 -14.99
N GLU A 97 15.89 -21.47 -15.69
CA GLU A 97 17.29 -21.08 -15.45
C GLU A 97 17.48 -20.54 -14.02
N HIS A 98 16.67 -19.55 -13.62
CA HIS A 98 16.69 -19.03 -12.25
C HIS A 98 16.43 -20.10 -11.20
N LYS A 99 15.53 -21.05 -11.48
CA LYS A 99 15.24 -22.15 -10.57
C LYS A 99 16.42 -23.09 -10.43
N ARG A 100 17.11 -23.42 -11.53
CA ARG A 100 18.31 -24.26 -11.56
C ARG A 100 19.48 -23.62 -10.82
N ASP A 101 19.65 -22.30 -10.94
CA ASP A 101 20.65 -21.52 -10.21
C ASP A 101 20.37 -21.52 -8.70
N ALA A 102 19.08 -21.51 -8.31
CA ALA A 102 18.65 -21.55 -6.92
C ALA A 102 18.53 -22.96 -6.32
N MET A 103 18.83 -24.02 -7.08
CA MET A 103 18.75 -25.41 -6.58
C MET A 103 19.88 -25.69 -5.58
N PRO A 104 19.63 -26.50 -4.54
CA PRO A 104 20.66 -26.91 -3.59
C PRO A 104 21.88 -27.51 -4.29
N THR A 105 23.06 -27.08 -3.86
CA THR A 105 24.33 -27.65 -4.31
C THR A 105 24.62 -28.96 -3.57
N PRO A 106 25.47 -29.85 -4.12
CA PRO A 106 25.88 -31.06 -3.42
C PRO A 106 26.44 -30.78 -2.01
N ALA A 107 27.28 -29.74 -1.87
CA ALA A 107 27.85 -29.35 -0.59
C ALA A 107 26.79 -28.90 0.44
N GLU A 108 25.75 -28.18 -0.01
CA GLU A 108 24.64 -27.78 0.87
C GLU A 108 23.77 -28.98 1.28
N ILE A 109 23.63 -29.98 0.41
CA ILE A 109 22.91 -31.22 0.73
C ILE A 109 23.70 -32.02 1.77
N ASP A 110 25.02 -32.15 1.58
CA ASP A 110 25.91 -32.88 2.50
C ASP A 110 25.97 -32.19 3.87
N ALA A 111 26.07 -30.86 3.92
CA ALA A 111 26.08 -30.11 5.18
C ALA A 111 24.78 -30.28 5.98
N GLU A 112 23.64 -30.36 5.31
CA GLU A 112 22.34 -30.59 5.95
C GLU A 112 22.18 -32.04 6.41
N TYR A 113 22.73 -32.98 5.66
CA TYR A 113 22.84 -34.37 6.10
C TYR A 113 23.66 -34.49 7.39
N GLU A 114 24.84 -33.85 7.44
CA GLU A 114 25.68 -33.81 8.64
C GLU A 114 24.94 -33.16 9.82
N THR A 115 24.24 -32.05 9.57
CA THR A 115 23.44 -31.37 10.59
C THR A 115 22.34 -32.29 11.14
N ALA A 116 21.64 -33.03 10.26
CA ALA A 116 20.63 -34.00 10.67
C ALA A 116 21.25 -35.12 11.53
N MET A 117 22.41 -35.64 11.15
CA MET A 117 23.14 -36.67 11.90
C MET A 117 23.55 -36.18 13.30
N GLN A 118 24.11 -34.97 13.40
CA GLN A 118 24.52 -34.39 14.69
C GLN A 118 23.34 -34.24 15.66
N ARG A 119 22.16 -33.86 15.16
CA ARG A 119 20.95 -33.74 15.98
C ARG A 119 20.46 -35.09 16.49
N ILE A 120 20.61 -36.15 15.68
CA ILE A 120 20.31 -37.52 16.08
C ILE A 120 21.27 -37.98 17.17
N GLU A 121 22.57 -37.73 17.00
CA GLU A 121 23.60 -38.03 18.00
C GLU A 121 23.39 -37.27 19.32
N ALA A 122 22.89 -36.03 19.25
CA ALA A 122 22.49 -35.24 20.41
C ALA A 122 21.23 -35.76 21.14
N GLY A 123 20.59 -36.81 20.61
CA GLY A 123 19.42 -37.46 21.22
C GLY A 123 18.09 -36.77 20.92
N GLU A 124 18.03 -35.85 19.95
CA GLU A 124 16.77 -35.23 19.51
C GLU A 124 15.84 -36.23 18.80
N GLY A 125 16.38 -37.37 18.35
CA GLY A 125 15.65 -38.45 17.68
C GLY A 125 15.04 -39.49 18.61
N ASP A 126 14.96 -39.28 19.93
CA ASP A 126 14.38 -40.26 20.84
C ASP A 126 12.86 -40.41 20.60
N ALA A 127 12.49 -41.49 19.90
CA ALA A 127 11.10 -41.82 19.57
C ALA A 127 10.21 -41.99 20.82
N ARG A 128 10.79 -42.23 22.01
CA ARG A 128 10.06 -42.30 23.28
C ARG A 128 9.62 -40.93 23.79
N ARG A 129 10.33 -39.85 23.42
CA ARG A 129 10.00 -38.48 23.81
C ARG A 129 8.97 -37.88 22.87
N HIS A 130 9.14 -38.09 21.57
CA HIS A 130 8.28 -37.52 20.53
C HIS A 130 8.12 -38.52 19.37
N GLY A 131 6.94 -39.14 19.24
CA GLY A 131 6.69 -40.25 18.30
C GLY A 131 6.89 -39.94 16.79
N VAL A 132 7.08 -38.67 16.42
CA VAL A 132 7.33 -38.20 15.04
C VAL A 132 8.67 -37.44 14.93
N ALA A 133 9.45 -37.34 16.01
CA ALA A 133 10.67 -36.52 16.00
C ALA A 133 11.72 -37.02 15.01
N VAL A 134 11.91 -38.33 14.87
CA VAL A 134 12.88 -38.89 13.92
C VAL A 134 12.58 -38.50 12.47
N LEU A 135 11.29 -38.46 12.08
CA LEU A 135 10.88 -38.06 10.74
C LEU A 135 11.23 -36.59 10.49
N ASN A 136 10.94 -35.70 11.43
CA ASN A 136 11.23 -34.27 11.31
C ASN A 136 12.73 -33.92 11.31
N LEU A 137 13.62 -34.84 11.69
CA LEU A 137 15.07 -34.58 11.69
C LEU A 137 15.67 -34.68 10.29
N TYR A 138 15.12 -35.55 9.43
CA TYR A 138 15.62 -35.74 8.07
C TYR A 138 14.87 -34.94 7.01
N THR A 139 13.73 -34.31 7.34
CA THR A 139 12.88 -33.63 6.33
C THR A 139 13.65 -32.61 5.51
N ASP A 140 14.48 -31.79 6.14
CA ASP A 140 15.19 -30.71 5.42
C ASP A 140 16.24 -31.27 4.46
N TYR A 141 16.94 -32.34 4.87
CA TYR A 141 17.85 -33.09 4.02
C TYR A 141 17.10 -33.74 2.85
N GLU A 142 16.00 -34.46 3.11
CA GLU A 142 15.21 -35.16 2.08
C GLU A 142 14.63 -34.18 1.05
N LEU A 143 14.15 -33.02 1.50
CA LEU A 143 13.64 -31.97 0.62
C LEU A 143 14.75 -31.40 -0.27
N LYS A 144 15.95 -31.17 0.26
CA LYS A 144 17.09 -30.65 -0.51
C LYS A 144 17.65 -31.71 -1.47
N ALA A 145 17.87 -32.94 -0.99
CA ALA A 145 18.37 -34.04 -1.79
C ALA A 145 17.40 -34.42 -2.92
N GLY A 146 16.09 -34.41 -2.64
CA GLY A 146 15.04 -34.70 -3.62
C GLY A 146 14.68 -33.53 -4.53
N ALA A 147 15.17 -32.30 -4.29
CA ALA A 147 14.70 -31.09 -4.96
C ALA A 147 14.70 -31.19 -6.49
N ARG A 148 15.80 -31.66 -7.10
CA ARG A 148 15.92 -31.84 -8.55
C ARG A 148 15.00 -32.93 -9.09
N HIS A 149 14.86 -34.03 -8.34
CA HIS A 149 13.96 -35.14 -8.71
C HIS A 149 12.50 -34.69 -8.69
N PHE A 150 12.05 -34.03 -7.62
CA PHE A 150 10.67 -33.54 -7.51
C PHE A 150 10.35 -32.48 -8.56
N ASP A 151 11.29 -31.59 -8.85
CA ASP A 151 11.15 -30.61 -9.92
C ASP A 151 10.96 -31.27 -11.29
N HIS A 152 11.84 -32.20 -11.66
CA HIS A 152 11.72 -32.99 -12.88
C HIS A 152 10.36 -33.70 -12.97
N GLN A 153 9.95 -34.40 -11.90
CA GLN A 153 8.66 -35.10 -11.84
C GLN A 153 7.47 -34.15 -12.02
N ASN A 154 7.52 -32.96 -11.42
CA ASN A 154 6.48 -31.95 -11.59
C ASN A 154 6.42 -31.44 -13.03
N ARG A 155 7.56 -31.19 -13.66
CA ARG A 155 7.63 -30.78 -15.08
C ARG A 155 7.10 -31.87 -16.01
N VAL A 156 7.45 -33.14 -15.78
CA VAL A 156 6.91 -34.29 -16.54
C VAL A 156 5.40 -34.42 -16.38
N ARG A 157 4.88 -34.34 -15.14
CA ARG A 157 3.44 -34.39 -14.87
C ARG A 157 2.70 -33.23 -15.55
N ARG A 158 3.24 -32.02 -15.46
CA ARG A 158 2.68 -30.83 -16.11
C ARG A 158 2.66 -30.99 -17.63
N LEU A 159 3.75 -31.45 -18.24
CA LEU A 159 3.83 -31.71 -19.68
C LEU A 159 2.78 -32.73 -20.14
N ASN A 160 2.65 -33.84 -19.42
CA ASN A 160 1.67 -34.88 -19.76
C ASN A 160 0.23 -34.37 -19.61
N ALA A 161 -0.07 -33.62 -18.55
CA ALA A 161 -1.38 -33.00 -18.35
C ALA A 161 -1.72 -32.02 -19.48
N LEU A 162 -0.78 -31.16 -19.87
CA LEU A 162 -0.98 -30.20 -20.96
C LEU A 162 -1.15 -30.87 -22.32
N ARG A 163 -0.39 -31.93 -22.62
CA ARG A 163 -0.56 -32.70 -23.86
C ARG A 163 -1.95 -33.35 -23.93
N SER A 164 -2.39 -33.95 -22.82
CA SER A 164 -3.74 -34.54 -22.73
C SER A 164 -4.82 -33.48 -22.93
N ALA A 165 -4.71 -32.36 -22.21
CA ALA A 165 -5.66 -31.25 -22.27
C ALA A 165 -5.73 -30.61 -23.67
N ALA A 166 -4.57 -30.38 -24.31
CA ALA A 166 -4.49 -29.86 -25.68
C ALA A 166 -5.14 -30.79 -26.71
N SER A 167 -5.03 -32.11 -26.54
CA SER A 167 -5.70 -33.07 -27.42
C SER A 167 -7.24 -33.06 -27.29
N ALA A 168 -7.74 -32.76 -26.09
CA ALA A 168 -9.17 -32.62 -25.81
C ALA A 168 -9.72 -31.22 -26.15
N GLY A 169 -8.84 -30.25 -26.44
CA GLY A 169 -9.22 -28.85 -26.59
C GLY A 169 -9.64 -28.16 -25.28
N ASP A 170 -9.30 -28.76 -24.14
CA ASP A 170 -9.51 -28.18 -22.81
C ASP A 170 -8.26 -27.38 -22.41
N PHE A 171 -8.40 -26.06 -22.27
CA PHE A 171 -7.27 -25.17 -21.94
C PHE A 171 -7.31 -24.62 -20.51
N ARG A 172 -8.15 -25.19 -19.62
CA ARG A 172 -8.30 -24.73 -18.23
C ARG A 172 -6.99 -24.65 -17.44
N LEU A 173 -6.01 -25.49 -17.78
CA LEU A 173 -4.69 -25.48 -17.16
C LEU A 173 -3.89 -24.18 -17.39
N ILE A 174 -4.34 -23.33 -18.33
CA ILE A 174 -3.64 -22.15 -18.83
C ILE A 174 -4.50 -20.89 -18.68
N ASP A 175 -5.76 -21.00 -18.29
CA ASP A 175 -6.68 -19.85 -18.15
C ASP A 175 -6.04 -18.69 -17.37
N ALA A 176 -5.40 -18.97 -16.23
CA ALA A 176 -4.71 -17.95 -15.44
C ALA A 176 -3.58 -17.22 -16.20
N SER A 177 -2.86 -17.91 -17.08
CA SER A 177 -1.82 -17.31 -17.94
C SER A 177 -2.43 -16.47 -19.05
N VAL A 178 -3.57 -16.90 -19.62
CA VAL A 178 -4.31 -16.14 -20.63
C VAL A 178 -4.91 -14.87 -20.03
N GLU A 179 -5.60 -14.98 -18.89
CA GLU A 179 -6.17 -13.85 -18.13
C GLU A 179 -5.08 -12.82 -17.83
N LYS A 180 -3.94 -13.27 -17.31
CA LYS A 180 -2.81 -12.40 -17.01
C LYS A 180 -2.35 -11.64 -18.24
N TYR A 181 -2.18 -12.32 -19.38
CA TYR A 181 -1.74 -11.69 -20.62
C TYR A 181 -2.74 -10.65 -21.13
N ILE A 182 -4.04 -10.96 -21.09
CA ILE A 182 -5.11 -10.05 -21.52
C ILE A 182 -5.15 -8.80 -20.65
N VAL A 183 -5.02 -8.94 -19.33
CA VAL A 183 -4.96 -7.82 -18.39
C VAL A 183 -3.71 -6.97 -18.62
N GLU A 184 -2.55 -7.59 -18.81
CA GLU A 184 -1.29 -6.89 -19.04
C GLU A 184 -1.27 -6.14 -20.37
N GLN A 185 -1.85 -6.72 -21.43
CA GLN A 185 -1.89 -6.14 -22.77
C GLN A 185 -3.15 -5.31 -23.06
N MET A 186 -4.04 -5.15 -22.07
CA MET A 186 -5.31 -4.44 -22.18
C MET A 186 -6.11 -4.88 -23.42
N LEU A 187 -6.32 -6.19 -23.56
CA LEU A 187 -7.05 -6.76 -24.69
C LEU A 187 -8.55 -6.86 -24.37
N ASP A 188 -9.39 -6.53 -25.34
CA ASP A 188 -10.84 -6.76 -25.25
C ASP A 188 -11.18 -8.15 -25.79
N VAL A 189 -11.07 -9.17 -24.94
CA VAL A 189 -11.33 -10.57 -25.30
C VAL A 189 -12.26 -11.20 -24.28
N GLU A 190 -13.43 -11.64 -24.73
CA GLU A 190 -14.39 -12.36 -23.89
C GLU A 190 -13.90 -13.79 -23.61
N GLN A 191 -14.18 -14.29 -22.40
CA GLN A 191 -13.86 -15.66 -21.99
C GLN A 191 -14.54 -16.68 -22.91
N ASP A 192 -13.86 -17.79 -23.21
CA ASP A 192 -14.33 -18.87 -24.11
C ASP A 192 -14.62 -18.50 -25.57
N SER A 193 -14.39 -17.24 -25.96
CA SER A 193 -14.46 -16.80 -27.35
C SER A 193 -13.47 -17.55 -28.26
N VAL A 194 -13.65 -17.49 -29.58
CA VAL A 194 -12.72 -18.08 -30.56
C VAL A 194 -11.33 -17.45 -30.42
N GLU A 195 -11.30 -16.15 -30.08
CA GLU A 195 -10.12 -15.36 -29.82
C GLU A 195 -9.38 -15.88 -28.57
N TRP A 196 -10.11 -16.05 -27.46
CA TRP A 196 -9.62 -16.65 -26.23
C TRP A 196 -9.00 -18.03 -26.46
N ARG A 197 -9.75 -18.93 -27.11
CA ARG A 197 -9.28 -20.30 -27.39
C ARG A 197 -8.05 -20.33 -28.28
N GLY A 198 -7.95 -19.41 -29.24
CA GLY A 198 -6.76 -19.26 -30.08
C GLY A 198 -5.53 -18.83 -29.28
N LEU A 199 -5.70 -17.89 -28.35
CA LEU A 199 -4.63 -17.42 -27.46
C LEU A 199 -4.22 -18.52 -26.46
N ALA A 200 -5.19 -19.18 -25.84
CA ALA A 200 -4.98 -20.30 -24.93
C ALA A 200 -4.23 -21.46 -25.61
N SER A 201 -4.60 -21.79 -26.86
CA SER A 201 -3.88 -22.79 -27.66
C SER A 201 -2.43 -22.38 -27.96
N GLY A 202 -2.19 -21.11 -28.28
CA GLY A 202 -0.83 -20.59 -28.50
C GLY A 202 0.06 -20.70 -27.26
N ILE A 203 -0.47 -20.29 -26.09
CA ILE A 203 0.24 -20.40 -24.82
C ILE A 203 0.43 -21.89 -24.42
N ALA A 204 -0.53 -22.77 -24.69
CA ALA A 204 -0.39 -24.22 -24.46
C ALA A 204 0.77 -24.82 -25.22
N ARG A 205 0.86 -24.51 -26.50
CA ARG A 205 1.95 -24.99 -27.36
C ARG A 205 3.30 -24.45 -26.89
N ALA A 206 3.35 -23.18 -26.51
CA ALA A 206 4.53 -22.55 -25.92
C ALA A 206 5.01 -23.27 -24.65
N GLU A 207 4.11 -23.55 -23.71
CA GLU A 207 4.45 -24.22 -22.45
C GLU A 207 4.88 -25.68 -22.68
N ILE A 208 4.23 -26.40 -23.60
CA ILE A 208 4.61 -27.76 -23.97
C ILE A 208 6.04 -27.80 -24.54
N ASP A 209 6.38 -26.88 -25.45
CA ASP A 209 7.72 -26.83 -26.05
C ASP A 209 8.76 -26.42 -25.01
N ALA A 210 8.49 -25.39 -24.20
CA ALA A 210 9.38 -24.97 -23.12
C ALA A 210 9.67 -26.12 -22.15
N LEU A 211 8.63 -26.84 -21.68
CA LEU A 211 8.79 -27.98 -20.79
C LEU A 211 9.63 -29.10 -21.41
N LYS A 212 9.43 -29.42 -22.70
CA LYS A 212 10.31 -30.37 -23.42
C LYS A 212 11.76 -29.93 -23.36
N ARG A 213 12.05 -28.65 -23.66
CA ARG A 213 13.42 -28.10 -23.61
C ARG A 213 14.03 -28.22 -22.22
N THR A 214 13.28 -27.94 -21.17
CA THR A 214 13.78 -28.11 -19.80
C THR A 214 14.12 -29.57 -19.46
N LEU A 215 13.39 -30.54 -20.02
CA LEU A 215 13.63 -31.96 -19.79
C LEU A 215 14.82 -32.46 -20.62
N GLU A 216 14.95 -32.02 -21.87
CA GLU A 216 16.14 -32.30 -22.70
C GLU A 216 17.43 -31.76 -22.06
N ARG A 217 17.36 -30.59 -21.41
CA ARG A 217 18.47 -30.06 -20.60
C ARG A 217 18.85 -30.96 -19.43
N ASP A 218 17.88 -31.65 -18.80
CA ASP A 218 18.19 -32.63 -17.74
C ASP A 218 18.99 -33.82 -18.30
N GLU A 219 18.77 -34.16 -19.57
CA GLU A 219 19.47 -35.22 -20.30
C GLU A 219 20.81 -34.76 -20.92
N GLY A 220 21.20 -33.49 -20.71
CA GLY A 220 22.43 -32.92 -21.25
C GLY A 220 22.33 -32.47 -22.72
N THR A 221 21.11 -32.35 -23.26
CA THR A 221 20.86 -31.86 -24.61
C THR A 221 20.42 -30.39 -24.57
N PHE A 222 21.22 -29.50 -25.15
CA PHE A 222 21.01 -28.04 -25.11
C PHE A 222 20.67 -27.51 -26.51
N LEU A 223 19.48 -27.85 -27.02
CA LEU A 223 18.99 -27.33 -28.30
C LEU A 223 18.43 -25.91 -28.12
N ASP A 224 18.90 -24.97 -28.95
CA ASP A 224 18.55 -23.56 -28.85
C ASP A 224 17.31 -23.15 -29.68
N THR A 225 16.75 -24.06 -30.48
CA THR A 225 15.66 -23.73 -31.41
C THR A 225 14.31 -24.29 -30.96
N PRO A 226 13.23 -23.48 -30.90
CA PRO A 226 11.89 -23.99 -30.60
C PRO A 226 11.41 -25.00 -31.65
N THR A 227 10.71 -26.06 -31.24
CA THR A 227 10.18 -27.05 -32.21
C THR A 227 8.96 -26.50 -32.94
N ASP A 228 8.15 -25.71 -32.24
CA ASP A 228 6.85 -25.26 -32.73
C ASP A 228 6.97 -23.99 -33.60
N SER A 229 6.34 -24.01 -34.77
CA SER A 229 6.40 -22.91 -35.75
C SER A 229 5.75 -21.60 -35.29
N ILE A 230 4.95 -21.63 -34.21
CA ILE A 230 4.33 -20.46 -33.59
C ILE A 230 5.34 -19.67 -32.74
N LEU A 231 6.39 -20.33 -32.26
CA LEU A 231 7.38 -19.75 -31.37
C LEU A 231 8.43 -18.99 -32.18
N LYS A 232 8.07 -17.77 -32.56
CA LYS A 232 8.97 -16.86 -33.28
C LYS A 232 9.24 -15.62 -32.43
N PRO A 233 10.50 -15.12 -32.41
CA PRO A 233 10.81 -13.87 -31.77
C PRO A 233 10.00 -12.75 -32.42
N THR A 234 9.07 -12.20 -31.64
CA THR A 234 8.18 -11.14 -32.10
C THR A 234 8.78 -9.77 -31.78
N THR A 235 8.66 -8.83 -32.73
CA THR A 235 9.11 -7.43 -32.57
C THR A 235 8.01 -6.51 -32.06
N VAL A 236 6.79 -7.03 -31.83
CA VAL A 236 5.69 -6.25 -31.24
C VAL A 236 6.13 -5.76 -29.87
N PRO A 237 6.13 -4.43 -29.64
CA PRO A 237 6.41 -3.90 -28.32
C PRO A 237 5.30 -4.37 -27.39
N VAL A 238 5.64 -5.30 -26.50
CA VAL A 238 4.81 -5.66 -25.36
C VAL A 238 4.40 -4.35 -24.70
N GLN A 239 3.09 -4.08 -24.63
CA GLN A 239 2.62 -2.99 -23.81
C GLN A 239 2.87 -3.43 -22.37
N ASN A 240 4.06 -3.10 -21.84
CA ASN A 240 4.26 -3.18 -20.42
C ASN A 240 3.20 -2.26 -19.79
N PRO A 241 2.44 -2.73 -18.78
CA PRO A 241 1.52 -1.86 -18.07
C PRO A 241 2.24 -0.56 -17.76
N ALA A 242 1.68 0.57 -18.22
CA ALA A 242 2.35 1.85 -18.14
C ALA A 242 2.91 2.03 -16.72
N ARG A 243 4.24 2.17 -16.63
CA ARG A 243 4.91 2.35 -15.33
C ARG A 243 4.22 3.51 -14.63
N VAL A 244 3.79 3.30 -13.40
CA VAL A 244 3.18 4.36 -12.59
C VAL A 244 4.26 4.82 -11.61
N PRO A 245 5.05 5.86 -11.94
CA PRO A 245 6.12 6.32 -11.07
C PRO A 245 5.53 6.83 -9.75
N LEU A 246 6.03 6.30 -8.63
CA LEU A 246 5.62 6.67 -7.28
C LEU A 246 5.87 8.17 -7.03
N GLN A 247 6.96 8.70 -7.58
CA GLN A 247 7.26 10.13 -7.52
C GLN A 247 6.18 10.98 -8.20
N GLN A 248 5.64 10.54 -9.34
CA GLN A 248 4.56 11.24 -10.03
C GLN A 248 3.25 11.17 -9.25
N LEU A 249 2.89 9.99 -8.72
CA LEU A 249 1.72 9.84 -7.85
C LEU A 249 1.78 10.78 -6.65
N PHE A 250 2.96 10.92 -6.04
CA PHE A 250 3.17 11.86 -4.94
C PHE A 250 2.94 13.31 -5.38
N ASN A 251 3.51 13.72 -6.52
CA ASN A 251 3.36 15.08 -7.04
C ASN A 251 1.88 15.40 -7.35
N ASP A 252 1.16 14.47 -7.98
CA ASP A 252 -0.26 14.64 -8.32
C ASP A 252 -1.13 14.69 -7.06
N TYR A 253 -0.83 13.86 -6.07
CA TYR A 253 -1.47 13.90 -4.76
C TYR A 253 -1.28 15.25 -4.08
N ILE A 254 -0.05 15.78 -4.03
CA ILE A 254 0.25 17.07 -3.41
C ILE A 254 -0.47 18.20 -4.15
N LYS A 255 -0.43 18.21 -5.49
CA LYS A 255 -1.12 19.21 -6.31
C LYS A 255 -2.62 19.24 -6.01
N LYS A 256 -3.27 18.06 -5.96
CA LYS A 256 -4.71 17.96 -5.63
C LYS A 256 -5.00 18.42 -4.19
N ARG A 257 -4.10 18.16 -3.25
CA ARG A 257 -4.25 18.59 -1.84
C ARG A 257 -4.03 20.09 -1.64
N GLN A 258 -3.13 20.69 -2.39
CA GLN A 258 -2.90 22.14 -2.40
C GLN A 258 -4.14 22.89 -2.89
N MET A 259 -4.83 22.37 -3.91
CA MET A 259 -6.12 22.93 -4.36
C MET A 259 -7.17 22.97 -3.24
N THR A 260 -7.14 21.99 -2.32
CA THR A 260 -8.03 21.96 -1.14
C THR A 260 -7.53 22.79 0.06
N GLY A 261 -6.45 23.57 -0.12
CA GLY A 261 -5.87 24.43 0.91
C GLY A 261 -5.01 23.71 1.96
N ARG A 262 -4.76 22.40 1.80
CA ARG A 262 -3.86 21.59 2.66
C ARG A 262 -2.49 21.42 2.01
N HIS A 263 -1.47 21.03 2.78
CA HIS A 263 -0.08 20.86 2.28
C HIS A 263 0.48 22.09 1.55
N ARG A 264 0.31 23.28 2.15
CA ARG A 264 0.85 24.55 1.61
C ARG A 264 2.38 24.52 1.43
N ASP A 265 3.08 23.72 2.23
CA ASP A 265 4.54 23.54 2.16
C ASP A 265 5.01 22.63 0.99
N GLY A 266 4.12 22.30 0.04
CA GLY A 266 4.46 21.43 -1.10
C GLY A 266 4.80 19.98 -0.73
N GLY A 267 4.53 19.58 0.52
CA GLY A 267 4.88 18.24 0.98
C GLY A 267 6.38 18.01 1.16
N ALA A 268 7.21 19.05 1.36
CA ALA A 268 8.67 18.93 1.51
C ALA A 268 9.11 17.85 2.52
N ASN A 269 8.37 17.71 3.63
CA ASN A 269 8.64 16.67 4.64
C ASN A 269 8.36 15.24 4.16
N TRP A 270 7.46 15.08 3.19
CA TRP A 270 7.04 13.80 2.62
C TRP A 270 7.89 13.41 1.41
N GLU A 271 8.42 14.38 0.67
CA GLU A 271 9.29 14.10 -0.48
C GLU A 271 10.53 13.27 -0.08
N GLY A 272 11.17 13.61 1.04
CA GLY A 272 12.29 12.83 1.57
C GLY A 272 11.91 11.40 1.97
N VAL A 273 10.66 11.17 2.38
CA VAL A 273 10.13 9.83 2.71
C VAL A 273 9.98 9.01 1.43
N ILE A 274 9.35 9.56 0.40
CA ILE A 274 9.17 8.88 -0.90
C ILE A 274 10.53 8.53 -1.51
N ARG A 275 11.48 9.46 -1.50
CA ARG A 275 12.85 9.21 -1.98
C ARG A 275 13.56 8.12 -1.18
N SER A 276 13.34 8.04 0.13
CA SER A 276 13.90 6.99 0.97
C SER A 276 13.33 5.61 0.64
N LEU A 277 12.05 5.51 0.27
CA LEU A 277 11.43 4.25 -0.16
C LEU A 277 11.97 3.83 -1.54
N ILE A 278 12.00 4.76 -2.51
CA ILE A 278 12.53 4.49 -3.85
C ILE A 278 13.99 4.00 -3.76
N LYS A 279 14.80 4.62 -2.92
CA LYS A 279 16.19 4.20 -2.68
C LYS A 279 16.29 2.78 -2.11
N PHE A 280 15.35 2.39 -1.24
CA PHE A 280 15.33 1.05 -0.65
C PHE A 280 14.87 -0.02 -1.64
N LEU A 281 13.84 0.28 -2.44
CA LEU A 281 13.30 -0.66 -3.44
C LEU A 281 14.18 -0.78 -4.69
N GLY A 282 14.96 0.25 -5.01
CA GLY A 282 15.76 0.30 -6.25
C GLY A 282 14.93 0.54 -7.51
N HIS A 283 13.62 0.76 -7.38
CA HIS A 283 12.71 1.12 -8.47
C HIS A 283 11.69 2.17 -8.02
N ASP A 284 11.16 2.92 -8.99
CA ASP A 284 10.11 3.94 -8.79
C ASP A 284 8.71 3.44 -9.19
N ASP A 285 8.56 2.17 -9.59
CA ASP A 285 7.27 1.66 -10.04
C ASP A 285 6.36 1.31 -8.86
N ALA A 286 5.26 2.06 -8.70
CA ALA A 286 4.30 1.87 -7.62
C ALA A 286 3.51 0.56 -7.74
N ARG A 287 3.37 -0.01 -8.95
CA ARG A 287 2.66 -1.28 -9.19
C ARG A 287 3.44 -2.51 -8.71
N LYS A 288 4.75 -2.37 -8.52
CA LYS A 288 5.64 -3.46 -8.07
C LYS A 288 5.81 -3.51 -6.56
N ILE A 289 5.31 -2.50 -5.85
CA ILE A 289 5.40 -2.46 -4.39
C ILE A 289 4.58 -3.61 -3.84
N THR A 290 5.12 -4.39 -2.92
CA THR A 290 4.33 -5.40 -2.20
C THR A 290 4.24 -5.05 -0.72
N LYS A 291 3.24 -5.62 -0.04
CA LYS A 291 3.13 -5.53 1.43
C LYS A 291 4.41 -6.00 2.13
N ARG A 292 5.09 -7.02 1.59
CA ARG A 292 6.34 -7.56 2.14
C ARG A 292 7.46 -6.54 2.07
N ASP A 293 7.53 -5.79 0.99
CA ASP A 293 8.59 -4.78 0.79
C ASP A 293 8.40 -3.59 1.73
N LEU A 294 7.16 -3.16 1.95
CA LEU A 294 6.84 -2.11 2.92
C LEU A 294 7.19 -2.52 4.37
N ILE A 295 6.98 -3.80 4.72
CA ILE A 295 7.38 -4.34 6.02
C ILE A 295 8.90 -4.37 6.15
N LYS A 296 9.61 -4.92 5.15
CA LYS A 296 11.08 -4.95 5.14
C LYS A 296 11.67 -3.54 5.25
N TRP A 297 11.09 -2.59 4.51
CA TRP A 297 11.52 -1.20 4.58
C TRP A 297 11.30 -0.60 5.97
N ARG A 298 10.11 -0.80 6.56
CA ARG A 298 9.82 -0.37 7.93
C ARG A 298 10.85 -0.93 8.93
N ASP A 299 11.17 -2.22 8.83
CA ASP A 299 12.10 -2.88 9.74
C ASP A 299 13.53 -2.35 9.55
N ALA A 300 13.96 -2.11 8.31
CA ALA A 300 15.24 -1.44 8.03
C ALA A 300 15.31 -0.01 8.59
N LEU A 301 14.19 0.74 8.57
CA LEU A 301 14.14 2.07 9.19
C LEU A 301 14.31 1.99 10.72
N LEU A 302 13.74 0.98 11.37
CA LEU A 302 13.92 0.76 12.82
C LEU A 302 15.36 0.36 13.16
N GLU A 303 15.97 -0.49 12.34
CA GLU A 303 17.36 -0.93 12.49
C GLU A 303 18.35 0.24 12.32
N SER A 304 18.03 1.19 11.44
CA SER A 304 18.81 2.42 11.28
C SER A 304 18.77 3.39 12.48
N GLY A 305 18.08 3.02 13.57
CA GLY A 305 17.98 3.80 14.82
C GLY A 305 16.88 4.87 14.80
N MET A 306 15.95 4.84 13.85
CA MET A 306 14.82 5.77 13.86
C MET A 306 13.76 5.36 14.89
N SER A 307 13.16 6.36 15.55
CA SER A 307 12.12 6.09 16.53
C SER A 307 10.87 5.48 15.87
N ALA A 308 10.27 4.47 16.51
CA ALA A 308 9.04 3.85 16.04
C ALA A 308 7.90 4.86 15.80
N LYS A 309 7.88 5.93 16.60
CA LYS A 309 6.94 7.05 16.42
C LYS A 309 7.19 7.79 15.10
N THR A 310 8.45 8.09 14.78
CA THR A 310 8.79 8.76 13.52
C THR A 310 8.41 7.89 12.32
N VAL A 311 8.70 6.59 12.38
CA VAL A 311 8.37 5.64 11.31
C VAL A 311 6.86 5.56 11.08
N SER A 312 6.07 5.45 12.15
CA SER A 312 4.60 5.44 12.07
C SER A 312 4.03 6.77 11.57
N ASP A 313 4.30 7.87 12.30
CA ASP A 313 3.58 9.14 12.14
C ASP A 313 4.01 9.92 10.89
N LYS A 314 5.24 9.69 10.41
CA LYS A 314 5.80 10.40 9.25
C LYS A 314 5.94 9.50 8.03
N TYR A 315 6.72 8.41 8.16
CA TYR A 315 7.10 7.60 7.00
C TYR A 315 5.92 6.79 6.45
N LEU A 316 5.36 5.89 7.28
CA LEU A 316 4.22 5.07 6.91
C LEU A 316 2.98 5.91 6.63
N ALA A 317 2.74 6.96 7.42
CA ALA A 317 1.61 7.87 7.21
C ALA A 317 1.64 8.55 5.82
N ALA A 318 2.81 8.97 5.34
CA ALA A 318 2.94 9.61 4.03
C ALA A 318 2.67 8.61 2.89
N ILE A 319 3.30 7.44 2.92
CA ILE A 319 3.14 6.41 1.87
C ILE A 319 1.71 5.86 1.85
N ASN A 320 1.16 5.53 3.02
CA ASN A 320 -0.21 5.02 3.10
C ASN A 320 -1.22 6.05 2.60
N ALA A 321 -0.98 7.35 2.80
CA ALA A 321 -1.83 8.40 2.25
C ALA A 321 -1.76 8.47 0.71
N VAL A 322 -0.57 8.36 0.14
CA VAL A 322 -0.37 8.39 -1.33
C VAL A 322 -0.94 7.13 -1.99
N LEU A 323 -0.63 5.94 -1.48
CA LEU A 323 -1.15 4.67 -2.02
C LEU A 323 -2.68 4.57 -1.88
N LYS A 324 -3.23 4.99 -0.74
CA LYS A 324 -4.68 5.05 -0.57
C LYS A 324 -5.33 6.02 -1.55
N TRP A 325 -4.71 7.18 -1.78
CA TRP A 325 -5.22 8.12 -2.77
C TRP A 325 -5.14 7.56 -4.19
N ALA A 326 -4.03 6.94 -4.56
CA ALA A 326 -3.86 6.33 -5.87
C ALA A 326 -4.91 5.22 -6.12
N TYR A 327 -5.18 4.38 -5.12
CA TYR A 327 -6.24 3.37 -5.18
C TYR A 327 -7.64 4.00 -5.33
N VAL A 328 -7.96 5.02 -4.54
CA VAL A 328 -9.28 5.69 -4.58
C VAL A 328 -9.53 6.45 -5.90
N ASN A 329 -8.49 6.84 -6.64
CA ASN A 329 -8.62 7.48 -7.95
C ASN A 329 -8.26 6.53 -9.11
N ASP A 330 -8.36 5.21 -8.89
CA ASP A 330 -8.14 4.15 -9.90
C ASP A 330 -6.78 4.22 -10.61
N GLN A 331 -5.76 4.81 -9.97
CA GLN A 331 -4.38 4.83 -10.47
C GLN A 331 -3.62 3.54 -10.13
N LEU A 332 -4.04 2.85 -9.07
CA LEU A 332 -3.52 1.54 -8.66
C LEU A 332 -4.68 0.56 -8.44
N PRO A 333 -4.54 -0.71 -8.88
CA PRO A 333 -5.59 -1.71 -8.76
C PRO A 333 -5.75 -2.25 -7.32
N THR A 334 -4.73 -2.14 -6.49
CA THR A 334 -4.72 -2.65 -5.11
C THR A 334 -3.94 -1.70 -4.20
N ASN A 335 -4.30 -1.64 -2.92
CA ASN A 335 -3.64 -0.82 -1.91
C ASN A 335 -2.82 -1.68 -0.94
N GLU A 336 -1.52 -1.89 -1.19
CA GLU A 336 -0.70 -2.72 -0.29
C GLU A 336 -0.37 -2.06 1.06
N GLY A 337 -0.52 -0.73 1.17
CA GLY A 337 -0.14 0.02 2.38
C GLY A 337 -1.16 -0.06 3.53
N GLU A 338 -2.40 -0.47 3.27
CA GLU A 338 -3.50 -0.38 4.25
C GLU A 338 -3.24 -1.16 5.56
N LEU A 339 -2.64 -2.35 5.42
CA LEU A 339 -2.38 -3.26 6.53
C LEU A 339 -1.01 -3.05 7.17
N VAL A 340 -0.17 -2.16 6.64
CA VAL A 340 1.18 -1.92 7.17
C VAL A 340 1.10 -0.83 8.23
N ARG A 341 1.24 -1.23 9.50
CA ARG A 341 1.22 -0.34 10.65
C ARG A 341 2.42 -0.62 11.56
N GLN A 342 2.79 0.39 12.33
CA GLN A 342 3.79 0.27 13.39
C GLN A 342 3.11 0.56 14.73
N GLU A 343 3.19 -0.38 15.65
CA GLU A 343 2.71 -0.18 17.02
C GLU A 343 3.67 0.72 17.78
N ILE A 344 3.11 1.72 18.47
CA ILE A 344 3.86 2.66 19.28
C ILE A 344 3.48 2.40 20.74
N PRO A 345 4.44 2.07 21.62
CA PRO A 345 4.16 1.96 23.04
C PRO A 345 3.69 3.31 23.57
N LYS A 346 2.59 3.32 24.34
CA LYS A 346 2.09 4.54 24.98
C LYS A 346 3.16 5.04 25.95
N LYS A 347 3.64 6.27 25.74
CA LYS A 347 4.59 6.89 26.66
C LYS A 347 3.92 7.05 28.03
N LEU A 348 4.49 6.42 29.04
CA LEU A 348 4.05 6.59 30.42
C LEU A 348 4.44 7.99 30.89
N HIS A 349 3.43 8.80 31.22
CA HIS A 349 3.62 10.13 31.79
C HIS A 349 3.81 9.98 33.30
N ILE A 350 5.07 10.07 33.76
CA ILE A 350 5.43 9.93 35.18
C ILE A 350 5.13 11.22 35.98
N ARG A 351 5.03 12.36 35.28
CA ARG A 351 4.70 13.67 35.87
C ARG A 351 3.63 14.39 35.07
N GLU A 352 2.92 15.30 35.72
CA GLU A 352 1.88 16.13 35.10
C GLU A 352 2.43 17.06 34.01
N LYS A 353 1.55 17.49 33.10
CA LYS A 353 1.92 18.38 32.00
C LYS A 353 1.90 19.83 32.47
N GLY A 354 3.06 20.39 32.77
CA GLY A 354 3.22 21.78 33.17
C GLY A 354 4.41 21.96 34.10
N TYR A 355 4.64 23.20 34.51
CA TYR A 355 5.52 23.51 35.64
C TYR A 355 4.63 23.63 36.87
N THR A 356 5.08 23.08 38.01
CA THR A 356 4.47 23.46 39.29
C THR A 356 4.73 24.94 39.57
N THR A 357 3.95 25.57 40.43
CA THR A 357 4.15 26.99 40.77
C THR A 357 5.57 27.25 41.31
N ALA A 358 6.12 26.32 42.09
CA ALA A 358 7.50 26.38 42.58
C ALA A 358 8.53 26.31 41.43
N GLU A 359 8.41 25.30 40.56
CA GLU A 359 9.28 25.16 39.37
C GLU A 359 9.18 26.38 38.45
N ALA A 360 7.96 26.91 38.24
CA ALA A 360 7.73 28.09 37.41
C ALA A 360 8.41 29.34 37.98
N ILE A 361 8.36 29.54 39.30
CA ILE A 361 9.05 30.64 39.99
C ILE A 361 10.57 30.48 39.84
N GLU A 362 11.10 29.26 39.98
CA GLU A 362 12.54 29.01 39.80
C GLU A 362 13.00 29.26 38.37
N VAL A 363 12.28 28.74 37.37
CA VAL A 363 12.56 28.98 35.95
C VAL A 363 12.47 30.48 35.64
N LEU A 364 11.49 31.19 36.21
CA LEU A 364 11.36 32.63 36.02
C LEU A 364 12.55 33.39 36.63
N LYS A 365 12.94 33.07 37.87
CA LYS A 365 14.15 33.65 38.51
C LYS A 365 15.41 33.37 37.70
N ALA A 366 15.59 32.14 37.23
CA ALA A 366 16.71 31.75 36.37
C ALA A 366 16.70 32.51 35.04
N SER A 367 15.53 32.71 34.43
CA SER A 367 15.40 33.46 33.17
C SER A 367 15.70 34.96 33.32
N ILE A 368 15.36 35.56 34.46
CA ILE A 368 15.64 36.97 34.77
C ILE A 368 17.14 37.18 34.97
N ASN A 369 17.81 36.24 35.64
CA ASN A 369 19.24 36.30 35.94
C ASN A 369 20.12 35.76 34.79
N HIS A 370 19.52 35.21 33.74
CA HIS A 370 20.25 34.67 32.60
C HIS A 370 20.78 35.80 31.71
N ILE A 371 22.03 36.16 31.92
CA ILE A 371 22.80 37.01 31.01
C ILE A 371 23.29 36.10 29.88
N SER A 372 22.58 36.12 28.75
CA SER A 372 23.09 35.43 27.56
C SER A 372 24.39 36.12 27.09
N PRO A 373 25.48 35.38 26.86
CA PRO A 373 26.71 35.95 26.30
C PRO A 373 26.51 36.49 24.87
N LEU A 374 25.40 36.16 24.21
CA LEU A 374 24.98 36.74 22.94
C LEU A 374 24.26 38.09 23.10
N VAL A 375 23.63 38.38 24.25
CA VAL A 375 22.91 39.66 24.47
C VAL A 375 23.86 40.84 24.70
N SER A 376 25.10 40.60 25.16
CA SER A 376 26.14 41.64 25.14
C SER A 376 26.59 41.97 23.70
N ALA A 377 26.56 40.99 22.79
CA ALA A 377 26.88 41.16 21.36
C ALA A 377 25.69 41.66 20.50
N ILE A 378 24.44 41.48 20.95
CA ILE A 378 23.23 41.95 20.25
C ILE A 378 22.93 43.44 20.55
N ARG A 379 23.74 44.11 21.37
CA ARG A 379 23.61 45.57 21.60
C ARG A 379 23.79 46.41 20.31
N THR A 380 24.22 45.80 19.20
CA THR A 380 24.38 46.43 17.89
C THR A 380 23.75 45.69 16.70
N ALA A 381 22.97 44.62 16.89
CA ALA A 381 22.41 43.85 15.76
C ALA A 381 20.87 43.91 15.71
N SER A 382 20.39 44.60 14.68
CA SER A 382 18.97 44.73 14.26
C SER A 382 18.22 43.39 14.16
N CYS A 383 16.90 43.43 14.38
CA CYS A 383 15.92 42.33 14.31
C CYS A 383 15.87 41.54 12.99
N LEU A 384 16.82 41.74 12.08
CA LEU A 384 16.85 41.13 10.76
C LEU A 384 17.60 39.80 10.71
N ASN A 385 18.40 39.46 11.73
CA ASN A 385 19.22 38.24 11.72
C ASN A 385 18.93 37.36 12.95
N SER A 386 17.83 36.59 12.96
CA SER A 386 17.78 35.42 13.85
C SER A 386 16.88 34.31 13.33
N SER A 387 17.47 33.12 13.24
CA SER A 387 16.86 31.83 12.95
C SER A 387 16.01 31.28 14.12
N VAL A 388 15.41 32.17 14.93
CA VAL A 388 14.68 31.80 16.16
C VAL A 388 13.20 32.14 16.00
N ARG A 389 12.35 31.13 15.84
CA ARG A 389 10.90 31.31 15.87
C ARG A 389 10.44 31.41 17.33
N PHE A 390 10.07 32.61 17.76
CA PHE A 390 9.49 32.84 19.08
C PHE A 390 8.02 32.39 19.12
N SER A 391 7.59 31.81 20.24
CA SER A 391 6.16 31.61 20.56
C SER A 391 5.42 32.96 20.54
N PRO A 392 4.13 33.03 20.15
CA PRO A 392 3.39 34.29 20.00
C PRO A 392 3.45 35.20 21.24
N ILE A 393 3.47 34.62 22.44
CA ILE A 393 3.56 35.34 23.71
C ILE A 393 4.92 36.04 23.86
N VAL A 394 6.00 35.41 23.41
CA VAL A 394 7.36 35.97 23.46
C VAL A 394 7.52 37.07 22.40
N SER A 395 6.91 36.91 21.22
CA SER A 395 6.87 37.97 20.20
C SER A 395 6.15 39.23 20.72
N LEU A 396 5.00 39.06 21.38
CA LEU A 396 4.25 40.17 22.00
C LEU A 396 5.04 40.87 23.12
N LEU A 397 5.71 40.11 24.00
CA LEU A 397 6.52 40.68 25.09
C LEU A 397 7.76 41.41 24.56
N CYS A 398 8.42 40.88 23.53
CA CYS A 398 9.57 41.54 22.89
C CYS A 398 9.15 42.82 22.17
N CYS A 399 8.03 42.82 21.42
CA CYS A 399 7.50 44.01 20.78
C CYS A 399 7.10 45.10 21.80
N ASN A 400 6.49 44.72 22.93
CA ASN A 400 6.07 45.67 23.95
C ASN A 400 7.27 46.30 24.69
N LYS A 401 8.36 45.53 24.90
CA LYS A 401 9.58 46.03 25.55
C LYS A 401 10.45 46.88 24.62
N CYS A 402 10.44 46.60 23.32
CA CYS A 402 11.00 47.49 22.29
C CYS A 402 10.19 48.80 22.16
N TYR A 403 8.87 48.74 22.28
CA TYR A 403 7.97 49.91 22.24
C TYR A 403 8.21 50.86 23.43
N GLN A 404 8.28 50.33 24.66
CA GLN A 404 8.51 51.12 25.86
C GLN A 404 9.88 51.82 25.90
N ARG A 405 10.88 51.34 25.16
CA ARG A 405 12.24 51.92 25.14
C ARG A 405 12.53 52.86 23.97
N SER A 406 11.81 52.75 22.84
CA SER A 406 12.08 53.52 21.62
C SER A 406 11.08 54.65 21.36
N GLY A 407 9.89 54.62 21.98
CA GLY A 407 8.88 55.67 21.82
C GLY A 407 8.20 55.72 20.44
N ILE A 408 8.51 54.82 19.52
CA ILE A 408 7.96 54.81 18.16
C ILE A 408 6.66 53.99 18.12
N LYS A 409 5.54 54.63 17.73
CA LYS A 409 4.24 53.96 17.57
C LYS A 409 4.31 52.88 16.48
N PRO A 410 3.74 51.68 16.69
CA PRO A 410 3.81 50.57 15.73
C PRO A 410 3.17 50.88 14.36
N ARG A 411 2.39 51.97 14.23
CA ARG A 411 1.82 52.44 12.96
C ARG A 411 2.83 53.10 12.00
N GLN A 412 4.06 53.40 12.43
CA GLN A 412 5.09 53.98 11.55
C GLN A 412 6.04 52.96 10.92
N VAL A 413 5.87 51.67 11.22
CA VAL A 413 6.50 50.60 10.46
C VAL A 413 5.49 50.18 9.38
N GLN A 414 5.76 50.53 8.13
CA GLN A 414 4.87 50.16 7.02
C GLN A 414 4.65 48.63 6.99
N PRO A 415 3.41 48.16 6.76
CA PRO A 415 3.08 46.75 6.75
C PRO A 415 3.37 46.18 5.36
N ALA A 416 4.40 45.34 5.23
CA ALA A 416 4.44 44.36 4.16
C ALA A 416 3.62 43.13 4.60
N SER A 417 2.33 43.17 4.25
CA SER A 417 1.48 42.00 3.95
C SER A 417 1.29 40.96 5.06
N ILE A 418 0.45 41.25 6.05
CA ILE A 418 -0.27 40.23 6.82
C ILE A 418 -1.72 40.70 7.01
N GLU A 419 -2.57 40.45 6.02
CA GLU A 419 -4.02 40.44 6.22
C GLU A 419 -4.41 39.14 6.93
N ILE A 420 -4.75 39.24 8.21
CA ILE A 420 -5.53 38.22 8.91
C ILE A 420 -6.90 38.84 9.19
N GLN A 421 -7.88 38.54 8.33
CA GLN A 421 -9.29 38.74 8.62
C GLN A 421 -9.69 37.82 9.78
N LEU A 422 -9.78 38.39 10.98
CA LEU A 422 -10.53 37.82 12.10
C LEU A 422 -11.93 38.44 12.08
N LEU A 423 -12.87 37.76 11.40
CA LEU A 423 -14.29 38.01 11.56
C LEU A 423 -14.74 37.43 12.90
N ILE A 424 -15.17 38.35 13.74
CA ILE A 424 -15.76 38.19 15.06
C ILE A 424 -17.13 37.52 14.92
N PHE A 425 -17.34 36.39 15.60
CA PHE A 425 -18.68 35.94 16.01
C PHE A 425 -18.88 36.34 17.47
N SER A 426 -19.75 37.31 17.69
CA SER A 426 -20.46 37.56 18.95
C SER A 426 -21.90 37.93 18.58
N ASP A 427 -22.81 37.06 19.00
CA ASP A 427 -24.21 37.24 19.38
C ASP A 427 -25.23 37.84 18.39
N ALA A 428 -26.03 36.92 17.82
CA ALA A 428 -27.50 36.95 17.82
C ALA A 428 -28.04 35.51 17.75
#